data_AF-A0A1Y5DY13-F1
#
_entry.id   AF-A0A1Y5DY13-F1
#
_cell.length_a   1.000
_cell.length_b   1.000
_cell.length_c   1.000
_cell.angle_alpha   90.00
_cell.angle_beta   90.00
_cell.angle_gamma   90.00
#
_symmetry.space_group_name_H-M   'P 1'
#
loop_
_entity.id
_entity.type
_entity.pdbx_description
1 polymer ?
#
loop_
_entity_poly.entity_id
_entity_poly.type
_entity_poly.pdbx_seq_one_letter_code
_entity_poly.pdbx_strand_id
1 'polypeptide(L)'
;MKKFTPLVILCSAVVFLSFAYSPSSFAKKRCKPFLEKLHNIQTMQRKGYSLKRGESLRAKEDKAREKWWRCERSSLAKFTAQYGGKKKKTKKVSKIVKSKKYNALKNRSYYTKGNKALSNSQKNITTFNQNSAIVIRSKYQGSKQLAWSQFYSQPVKCQRPKSMSVFAYCSENKIQQQSEFDKVYRD
;
A
#
# COMPACT_ATOMS: atom_id res chain seq x y z
N MET A 1 17.94 -50.39 37.09
CA MET A 1 17.44 -49.55 35.91
C MET A 1 16.27 -48.66 36.33
N LYS A 2 16.23 -48.37 37.69
CA LYS A 2 15.06 -47.65 38.24
C LYS A 2 15.51 -46.31 38.83
N LYS A 3 16.88 -45.94 38.65
CA LYS A 3 17.32 -44.69 39.34
C LYS A 3 17.45 -43.55 38.32
N PHE A 4 17.12 -43.93 37.00
CA PHE A 4 17.33 -42.87 35.98
C PHE A 4 16.00 -42.25 35.58
N THR A 5 14.90 -42.82 36.17
CA THR A 5 13.55 -42.36 35.78
C THR A 5 13.14 -41.11 36.54
N PRO A 6 13.72 -40.97 37.79
CA PRO A 6 13.30 -39.74 38.48
C PRO A 6 14.15 -38.53 38.06
N LEU A 7 15.30 -38.81 37.45
CA LEU A 7 16.21 -37.75 36.98
C LEU A 7 15.78 -37.26 35.58
N VAL A 8 15.17 -38.13 34.82
CA VAL A 8 14.68 -37.74 33.48
C VAL A 8 13.33 -37.01 33.61
N ILE A 9 12.61 -37.32 34.68
CA ILE A 9 11.32 -36.64 34.92
C ILE A 9 11.58 -35.27 35.54
N LEU A 10 12.64 -35.16 36.29
CA LEU A 10 12.98 -33.85 36.90
C LEU A 10 13.61 -32.92 35.86
N CYS A 11 14.28 -33.49 34.91
CA CYS A 11 14.92 -32.68 33.85
C CYS A 11 13.88 -32.27 32.80
N SER A 12 12.87 -33.11 32.57
CA SER A 12 11.75 -32.76 31.67
C SER A 12 10.82 -31.72 32.32
N ALA A 13 10.74 -31.72 33.63
CA ALA A 13 9.89 -30.74 34.33
C ALA A 13 10.59 -29.37 34.41
N VAL A 14 11.90 -29.35 34.43
CA VAL A 14 12.65 -28.06 34.46
C VAL A 14 12.69 -27.44 33.07
N VAL A 15 12.63 -28.28 32.04
CA VAL A 15 12.62 -27.74 30.66
C VAL A 15 11.21 -27.24 30.31
N PHE A 16 10.18 -27.86 30.89
CA PHE A 16 8.79 -27.40 30.66
C PHE A 16 8.50 -26.14 31.48
N LEU A 17 9.15 -25.90 32.60
CA LEU A 17 8.94 -24.69 33.42
C LEU A 17 9.79 -23.53 32.88
N SER A 18 10.85 -23.80 32.12
CA SER A 18 11.66 -22.71 31.51
C SER A 18 11.02 -22.24 30.20
N PHE A 19 10.15 -23.09 29.53
CA PHE A 19 9.45 -22.62 28.31
C PHE A 19 8.19 -21.85 28.67
N ALA A 20 7.76 -21.90 29.96
CA ALA A 20 6.52 -21.18 30.35
C ALA A 20 6.87 -19.81 30.93
N TYR A 21 8.20 -19.57 31.12
CA TYR A 21 8.52 -18.22 31.65
C TYR A 21 9.22 -17.39 30.57
N SER A 22 8.68 -17.46 29.32
CA SER A 22 9.25 -16.46 28.38
C SER A 22 8.97 -15.03 28.90
N PRO A 23 10.05 -14.26 29.36
CA PRO A 23 9.78 -12.86 29.72
C PRO A 23 8.89 -12.17 28.69
N SER A 24 7.59 -12.31 28.74
CA SER A 24 6.69 -11.38 28.03
C SER A 24 7.34 -10.00 27.88
N SER A 25 8.24 -9.80 26.89
CA SER A 25 8.63 -8.50 26.33
C SER A 25 7.97 -7.34 27.06
N PHE A 26 8.29 -7.04 28.24
CA PHE A 26 7.91 -5.78 28.94
C PHE A 26 7.79 -4.63 27.93
N ALA A 27 6.85 -4.77 26.95
CA ALA A 27 6.46 -3.55 26.21
C ALA A 27 6.60 -2.31 27.11
N LYS A 28 7.74 -1.60 27.01
CA LYS A 28 7.92 -0.29 27.67
C LYS A 28 6.58 0.46 27.80
N LYS A 29 5.88 0.31 28.89
CA LYS A 29 4.61 0.99 29.21
C LYS A 29 4.59 2.40 28.62
N ARG A 30 5.63 2.95 28.23
CA ARG A 30 5.69 4.32 27.68
C ARG A 30 5.31 4.35 26.20
N CYS A 31 5.44 3.24 25.51
CA CYS A 31 5.14 3.23 24.07
C CYS A 31 3.65 2.92 23.83
N LYS A 32 2.90 2.80 24.93
CA LYS A 32 1.48 2.40 24.83
C LYS A 32 0.64 3.48 24.12
N PRO A 33 1.00 4.70 24.40
CA PRO A 33 0.19 5.73 23.72
C PRO A 33 0.46 5.73 22.21
N PHE A 34 1.62 5.45 21.78
CA PHE A 34 1.93 5.40 20.33
C PHE A 34 1.33 4.15 19.69
N LEU A 35 1.21 3.21 20.47
CA LEU A 35 0.56 1.99 19.95
C LEU A 35 -0.95 2.20 19.82
N GLU A 36 -1.47 2.85 20.78
CA GLU A 36 -2.90 3.15 20.68
C GLU A 36 -3.21 4.05 19.47
N LYS A 37 -2.37 4.96 19.22
CA LYS A 37 -2.53 5.81 18.02
C LYS A 37 -2.46 4.97 16.73
N LEU A 38 -1.59 4.05 16.72
CA LEU A 38 -1.51 3.18 15.53
C LEU A 38 -2.78 2.35 15.36
N HIS A 39 -3.31 1.86 16.44
CA HIS A 39 -4.55 1.05 16.35
C HIS A 39 -5.75 1.91 15.94
N ASN A 40 -5.74 3.08 16.43
CA ASN A 40 -6.82 3.99 16.00
C ASN A 40 -6.81 4.22 14.49
N ILE A 41 -5.62 4.41 13.96
CA ILE A 41 -5.53 4.64 12.51
C ILE A 41 -5.89 3.35 11.75
N GLN A 42 -5.55 2.23 12.29
CA GLN A 42 -5.91 0.95 11.65
C GLN A 42 -7.43 0.72 11.68
N THR A 43 -7.99 1.13 12.83
CA THR A 43 -9.46 1.01 12.89
C THR A 43 -10.12 1.91 11.84
N MET A 44 -9.53 3.04 11.61
CA MET A 44 -10.09 3.97 10.60
C MET A 44 -9.90 3.41 9.18
N GLN A 45 -8.85 2.61 9.05
CA GLN A 45 -8.62 2.01 7.73
C GLN A 45 -9.62 0.89 7.46
N ARG A 46 -10.24 0.35 8.49
CA ARG A 46 -11.23 -0.74 8.32
C ARG A 46 -12.61 -0.16 7.97
N LYS A 47 -12.64 1.22 8.09
CA LYS A 47 -13.93 1.86 7.71
C LYS A 47 -13.92 2.25 6.24
N GLY A 48 -15.05 2.02 5.46
CA GLY A 48 -15.14 2.41 4.03
C GLY A 48 -14.81 3.90 3.82
N TYR A 49 -13.72 4.22 2.94
CA TYR A 49 -13.35 5.62 2.62
C TYR A 49 -12.98 5.73 1.14
N SER A 50 -12.98 7.03 0.76
CA SER A 50 -12.57 7.37 -0.62
C SER A 50 -11.08 7.08 -0.85
N LEU A 51 -10.60 6.92 -2.09
CA LEU A 51 -9.21 6.55 -2.47
C LEU A 51 -8.22 7.62 -1.97
N LYS A 52 -8.55 8.88 -1.99
CA LYS A 52 -7.62 9.94 -1.54
C LYS A 52 -7.44 9.91 -0.01
N ARG A 53 -8.54 9.62 0.60
CA ARG A 53 -8.46 9.52 2.07
C ARG A 53 -7.72 8.24 2.50
N GLY A 54 -7.81 7.20 1.69
CA GLY A 54 -7.04 5.97 1.98
C GLY A 54 -5.53 6.20 1.86
N GLU A 55 -5.14 6.93 0.89
CA GLU A 55 -3.69 7.19 0.73
C GLU A 55 -3.14 8.03 1.89
N SER A 56 -3.92 8.98 2.22
CA SER A 56 -3.47 9.80 3.38
C SER A 56 -3.42 8.96 4.67
N LEU A 57 -4.36 8.11 4.95
CA LEU A 57 -4.38 7.28 6.18
C LEU A 57 -3.22 6.29 6.18
N ARG A 58 -2.89 5.84 4.99
CA ARG A 58 -1.71 4.96 4.90
C ARG A 58 -0.43 5.71 5.28
N ALA A 59 -0.31 6.92 4.78
CA ALA A 59 0.87 7.73 5.17
C ALA A 59 0.90 7.98 6.69
N LYS A 60 -0.23 8.19 7.21
CA LYS A 60 -0.30 8.44 8.68
C LYS A 60 0.00 7.16 9.46
N GLU A 61 -0.40 6.09 8.96
CA GLU A 61 -0.10 4.82 9.64
C GLU A 61 1.41 4.54 9.61
N ASP A 62 2.02 4.77 8.47
CA ASP A 62 3.47 4.53 8.37
C ASP A 62 4.25 5.39 9.38
N LYS A 63 3.81 6.59 9.54
CA LYS A 63 4.52 7.48 10.48
C LYS A 63 4.30 7.02 11.93
N ALA A 64 3.09 6.70 12.21
CA ALA A 64 2.76 6.25 13.58
C ALA A 64 3.44 4.91 13.89
N ARG A 65 3.60 4.09 12.87
CA ARG A 65 4.28 2.78 13.08
C ARG A 65 5.77 3.00 13.31
N GLU A 66 6.27 3.84 12.53
CA GLU A 66 7.69 4.15 12.72
C GLU A 66 7.97 4.70 14.12
N LYS A 67 7.12 5.54 14.57
CA LYS A 67 7.31 6.12 15.91
C LYS A 67 7.18 5.07 17.01
N TRP A 68 6.22 4.24 16.84
CA TRP A 68 6.05 3.18 17.86
C TRP A 68 7.24 2.20 17.81
N TRP A 69 7.63 1.91 16.53
CA TRP A 69 8.74 0.95 16.39
C TRP A 69 10.03 1.51 16.99
N ARG A 70 10.25 2.71 16.82
CA ARG A 70 11.47 3.34 17.38
C ARG A 70 11.38 3.44 18.90
N CYS A 71 10.20 3.75 19.40
CA CYS A 71 10.01 3.80 20.87
C CYS A 71 10.28 2.43 21.49
N GLU A 72 10.03 1.38 20.74
CA GLU A 72 10.22 0.03 21.30
C GLU A 72 11.69 -0.39 21.24
N ARG A 73 12.41 0.17 20.29
CA ARG A 73 13.78 -0.33 20.06
C ARG A 73 14.81 0.61 20.68
N SER A 74 14.40 1.87 20.86
CA SER A 74 15.43 2.83 21.32
C SER A 74 15.25 3.11 22.81
N SER A 75 16.48 3.48 23.46
CA SER A 75 16.42 3.92 24.87
C SER A 75 15.65 5.26 25.01
N LEU A 76 15.01 5.49 26.12
CA LEU A 76 14.17 6.68 26.41
C LEU A 76 14.90 7.96 26.03
N ALA A 77 16.15 8.04 26.23
CA ALA A 77 16.94 9.26 25.96
C ALA A 77 17.05 9.53 24.46
N LYS A 78 17.14 8.47 23.72
CA LYS A 78 17.28 8.64 22.26
C LYS A 78 15.91 8.91 21.60
N PHE A 79 14.92 8.37 22.23
CA PHE A 79 13.56 8.59 21.68
C PHE A 79 13.08 10.01 22.01
N THR A 80 13.26 10.54 23.19
CA THR A 80 12.83 11.90 23.59
C THR A 80 13.68 12.96 22.85
N ALA A 81 14.92 12.66 22.53
CA ALA A 81 15.75 13.60 21.74
C ALA A 81 15.19 13.76 20.33
N GLN A 82 14.60 12.75 19.83
CA GLN A 82 14.13 12.82 18.42
C GLN A 82 12.66 13.20 18.34
N TYR A 83 11.88 12.72 19.37
CA TYR A 83 10.41 12.90 19.23
C TYR A 83 9.85 13.60 20.46
N GLY A 84 10.70 13.71 21.63
CA GLY A 84 10.27 14.39 22.89
C GLY A 84 10.39 15.91 22.77
N GLY A 85 9.31 16.52 22.48
CA GLY A 85 8.83 17.91 22.54
C GLY A 85 9.95 18.92 22.85
N LYS A 86 10.89 19.31 21.99
CA LYS A 86 11.50 20.67 22.12
C LYS A 86 10.44 21.69 22.56
N LYS A 87 10.04 21.83 23.87
CA LYS A 87 9.48 23.12 24.35
C LYS A 87 9.45 24.17 23.25
N LYS A 88 8.55 24.11 22.29
CA LYS A 88 8.02 25.31 21.63
C LYS A 88 8.31 26.58 22.44
N LYS A 89 9.56 27.03 22.65
CA LYS A 89 9.73 28.48 22.90
C LYS A 89 8.81 29.31 21.99
N THR A 90 7.49 29.43 22.35
CA THR A 90 6.72 30.65 22.04
C THR A 90 7.58 31.71 21.36
N LYS A 91 7.82 31.69 20.05
CA LYS A 91 8.12 32.96 19.32
C LYS A 91 6.81 33.59 18.84
N LYS A 92 5.90 34.09 19.71
CA LYS A 92 5.18 35.38 19.63
C LYS A 92 6.11 36.51 19.17
N VAL A 93 6.67 36.50 17.93
CA VAL A 93 6.98 37.75 17.21
C VAL A 93 7.27 37.39 15.74
N SER A 94 6.30 36.91 14.95
CA SER A 94 6.42 37.32 13.53
C SER A 94 5.04 37.31 12.87
N LYS A 95 4.00 37.70 13.55
CA LYS A 95 2.73 38.03 12.86
C LYS A 95 2.59 39.55 12.69
N ILE A 96 3.73 40.35 12.64
CA ILE A 96 3.63 41.75 12.16
C ILE A 96 4.67 41.98 11.06
N VAL A 97 5.20 40.87 10.35
CA VAL A 97 5.98 41.23 9.14
C VAL A 97 5.61 40.24 8.03
N LYS A 98 4.44 39.49 8.07
CA LYS A 98 4.07 38.64 6.91
C LYS A 98 2.67 39.01 6.42
N SER A 99 2.11 40.20 6.90
CA SER A 99 0.89 40.71 6.23
C SER A 99 1.21 41.91 5.35
N LYS A 100 2.50 42.06 4.89
CA LYS A 100 2.71 43.06 3.82
C LYS A 100 3.50 42.45 2.66
N LYS A 101 3.61 41.10 2.55
CA LYS A 101 4.32 40.58 1.36
C LYS A 101 3.43 39.57 0.62
N TYR A 102 2.11 39.49 0.96
CA TYR A 102 1.19 38.65 0.17
C TYR A 102 0.14 39.52 -0.50
N ASN A 103 0.39 40.88 -0.55
CA ASN A 103 -0.48 41.66 -1.46
C ASN A 103 0.35 42.53 -2.40
N ALA A 104 1.65 42.23 -2.62
CA ALA A 104 2.44 42.98 -3.64
C ALA A 104 2.91 42.04 -4.73
N LEU A 105 2.15 40.94 -5.05
CA LEU A 105 2.54 40.32 -6.34
C LEU A 105 1.29 39.95 -7.13
N LYS A 106 0.19 40.72 -6.95
CA LYS A 106 -0.92 40.53 -7.91
C LYS A 106 -1.12 41.80 -8.74
N ASN A 107 0.01 42.36 -9.20
CA ASN A 107 -0.30 43.25 -10.34
C ASN A 107 1.00 43.67 -11.04
N ARG A 108 1.54 42.75 -11.87
CA ARG A 108 2.17 43.39 -13.05
C ARG A 108 3.10 42.37 -13.74
N SER A 109 2.57 41.64 -14.76
CA SER A 109 3.42 41.83 -15.97
C SER A 109 2.95 40.87 -17.07
N TYR A 110 2.04 41.37 -17.90
CA TYR A 110 2.01 41.67 -19.35
C TYR A 110 3.30 41.25 -20.04
N TYR A 111 3.42 39.96 -20.58
CA TYR A 111 3.98 39.26 -21.74
C TYR A 111 5.50 39.47 -21.80
N THR A 112 6.27 38.39 -21.29
CA THR A 112 7.51 38.20 -22.09
C THR A 112 7.76 36.71 -22.30
N LYS A 113 7.19 36.13 -23.34
CA LYS A 113 7.61 35.00 -24.22
C LYS A 113 9.14 34.89 -24.28
N GLY A 114 9.70 34.26 -23.28
CA GLY A 114 11.11 33.78 -23.34
C GLY A 114 11.15 32.30 -23.73
N ASN A 115 11.25 31.98 -25.02
CA ASN A 115 11.69 30.76 -25.74
C ASN A 115 12.72 29.96 -24.92
N LYS A 116 12.20 29.15 -24.00
CA LYS A 116 13.02 28.07 -23.40
C LYS A 116 13.07 26.87 -24.35
N ALA A 117 14.04 26.79 -25.25
CA ALA A 117 14.61 25.62 -25.96
C ALA A 117 14.35 24.32 -25.18
N LEU A 118 13.24 23.59 -25.48
CA LEU A 118 12.79 22.20 -25.32
C LEU A 118 13.98 21.22 -25.46
N SER A 119 14.82 21.15 -24.49
CA SER A 119 15.76 20.01 -24.38
C SER A 119 15.01 18.67 -24.48
N ASN A 120 14.70 18.19 -25.72
CA ASN A 120 14.31 16.82 -26.14
C ASN A 120 14.95 15.75 -25.24
N SER A 121 14.45 15.65 -24.00
CA SER A 121 14.84 14.47 -23.20
C SER A 121 14.21 13.20 -23.78
N GLN A 122 14.81 12.66 -24.86
CA GLN A 122 14.54 11.31 -25.40
C GLN A 122 14.11 10.34 -24.29
N LYS A 123 12.90 10.37 -23.79
CA LYS A 123 12.22 9.35 -22.96
C LYS A 123 12.69 7.94 -23.35
N ASN A 124 13.78 7.50 -22.82
CA ASN A 124 14.28 6.11 -22.83
C ASN A 124 13.13 5.09 -22.87
N ILE A 125 12.53 4.80 -24.06
CA ILE A 125 11.60 3.67 -24.26
C ILE A 125 12.23 2.39 -23.70
N THR A 126 12.08 2.14 -22.42
CA THR A 126 12.50 0.84 -21.82
C THR A 126 11.83 -0.32 -22.56
N THR A 127 12.54 -0.99 -23.45
CA THR A 127 12.13 -2.23 -24.15
C THR A 127 12.12 -3.41 -23.16
N PHE A 128 10.89 -3.94 -23.07
CA PHE A 128 10.62 -5.15 -22.28
C PHE A 128 11.67 -6.24 -22.55
N ASN A 129 12.86 -6.34 -21.69
CA ASN A 129 14.02 -7.26 -21.84
C ASN A 129 13.78 -8.52 -21.00
N GLN A 130 12.70 -9.37 -21.41
CA GLN A 130 12.66 -10.63 -20.63
C GLN A 130 13.17 -11.78 -21.51
N ASN A 131 14.32 -12.58 -20.93
CA ASN A 131 15.00 -13.74 -21.56
C ASN A 131 14.10 -14.98 -21.51
N SER A 132 12.80 -14.85 -20.91
CA SER A 132 11.93 -16.05 -20.89
C SER A 132 10.85 -15.94 -21.98
N ALA A 133 10.65 -17.13 -22.59
CA ALA A 133 9.60 -17.21 -23.63
C ALA A 133 8.25 -16.76 -23.08
N ILE A 134 7.70 -15.58 -23.58
CA ILE A 134 6.33 -15.14 -23.18
C ILE A 134 5.31 -16.11 -23.81
N VAL A 135 4.89 -17.10 -22.93
CA VAL A 135 3.86 -18.02 -23.46
C VAL A 135 2.47 -17.40 -23.19
N ILE A 136 1.91 -16.80 -24.24
CA ILE A 136 0.54 -16.29 -24.06
C ILE A 136 -0.44 -17.47 -24.09
N ARG A 137 -0.88 -17.87 -22.79
CA ARG A 137 -1.82 -19.02 -22.74
C ARG A 137 -3.25 -18.54 -23.00
N SER A 138 -3.68 -18.75 -24.28
CA SER A 138 -5.10 -18.43 -24.57
C SER A 138 -5.95 -19.71 -24.51
N LYS A 139 -7.22 -19.44 -24.11
CA LYS A 139 -8.15 -20.60 -24.03
C LYS A 139 -8.22 -21.36 -25.36
N TYR A 140 -8.21 -20.69 -26.50
CA TYR A 140 -8.26 -21.37 -27.81
C TYR A 140 -6.96 -21.12 -28.57
N GLN A 141 -6.48 -22.21 -29.30
CA GLN A 141 -5.23 -22.07 -30.08
C GLN A 141 -5.49 -22.36 -31.55
N GLY A 142 -4.64 -21.67 -32.38
CA GLY A 142 -4.67 -21.99 -33.83
C GLY A 142 -5.91 -21.40 -34.51
N SER A 143 -6.56 -22.24 -35.29
CA SER A 143 -7.70 -21.83 -36.14
C SER A 143 -8.94 -21.53 -35.28
N LYS A 144 -8.96 -22.17 -34.20
CA LYS A 144 -10.12 -21.93 -33.29
C LYS A 144 -10.04 -20.52 -32.66
N GLN A 145 -8.85 -20.06 -32.52
CA GLN A 145 -8.70 -18.69 -31.99
C GLN A 145 -9.15 -17.65 -33.01
N LEU A 146 -8.74 -17.96 -34.20
CA LEU A 146 -9.19 -17.02 -35.24
C LEU A 146 -10.72 -17.04 -35.40
N ALA A 147 -11.23 -18.20 -35.20
CA ALA A 147 -12.70 -18.30 -35.31
C ALA A 147 -13.39 -17.60 -34.13
N TRP A 148 -12.76 -17.79 -33.03
CA TRP A 148 -13.35 -17.11 -31.85
C TRP A 148 -13.26 -15.59 -32.02
N SER A 149 -12.17 -15.08 -32.59
CA SER A 149 -12.04 -13.63 -32.80
C SER A 149 -13.09 -13.12 -33.79
N GLN A 150 -13.46 -14.01 -34.69
CA GLN A 150 -14.47 -13.56 -35.67
C GLN A 150 -15.88 -13.66 -35.07
N PHE A 151 -16.01 -14.60 -34.20
CA PHE A 151 -17.35 -14.85 -33.64
C PHE A 151 -17.67 -13.86 -32.53
N TYR A 152 -16.67 -13.58 -31.74
CA TYR A 152 -16.96 -12.78 -30.53
C TYR A 152 -16.62 -11.31 -30.79
N SER A 153 -17.62 -10.42 -30.64
CA SER A 153 -17.35 -8.96 -30.72
C SER A 153 -17.81 -8.30 -29.41
N GLN A 154 -16.80 -7.71 -28.85
CA GLN A 154 -17.07 -7.09 -27.53
C GLN A 154 -17.82 -5.76 -27.71
N PRO A 155 -18.98 -5.68 -26.96
CA PRO A 155 -19.72 -4.41 -27.04
C PRO A 155 -18.89 -3.24 -26.48
N VAL A 156 -19.19 -1.97 -26.97
CA VAL A 156 -18.38 -0.77 -26.66
C VAL A 156 -18.40 -0.52 -25.15
N LYS A 157 -19.46 -0.92 -24.53
CA LYS A 157 -19.58 -0.67 -23.07
C LYS A 157 -18.65 -1.58 -22.26
N CYS A 158 -18.17 -2.67 -22.93
CA CYS A 158 -17.30 -3.62 -22.20
C CYS A 158 -15.83 -3.36 -22.48
N GLN A 159 -15.58 -2.38 -23.39
CA GLN A 159 -14.16 -2.06 -23.64
C GLN A 159 -13.55 -1.33 -22.44
N ARG A 160 -14.53 -0.47 -21.83
CA ARG A 160 -14.06 0.22 -20.61
C ARG A 160 -15.24 0.39 -19.64
N PRO A 161 -15.43 -0.63 -18.81
CA PRO A 161 -16.61 -0.54 -17.95
C PRO A 161 -16.41 0.49 -16.82
N LYS A 162 -17.43 1.44 -16.61
CA LYS A 162 -17.31 2.55 -15.64
C LYS A 162 -17.92 2.16 -14.30
N SER A 163 -18.66 1.04 -14.35
CA SER A 163 -19.30 0.62 -13.10
C SER A 163 -19.14 -0.90 -12.91
N MET A 164 -19.21 -1.26 -11.61
CA MET A 164 -19.04 -2.69 -11.29
C MET A 164 -20.17 -3.52 -11.91
N SER A 165 -21.24 -3.04 -11.98
CA SER A 165 -22.37 -3.81 -12.56
C SER A 165 -22.16 -4.04 -14.07
N VAL A 166 -21.60 -3.05 -14.74
CA VAL A 166 -21.33 -3.20 -16.19
C VAL A 166 -20.19 -4.21 -16.41
N PHE A 167 -19.34 -4.16 -15.45
CA PHE A 167 -18.26 -5.17 -15.55
C PHE A 167 -18.82 -6.58 -15.36
N ALA A 168 -19.68 -6.74 -14.42
CA ALA A 168 -20.27 -8.07 -14.19
C ALA A 168 -21.06 -8.55 -15.41
N TYR A 169 -21.71 -7.66 -15.89
CA TYR A 169 -22.46 -8.02 -17.10
C TYR A 169 -21.54 -8.47 -18.24
N CYS A 170 -20.50 -7.74 -18.46
CA CYS A 170 -19.60 -8.05 -19.59
C CYS A 170 -18.91 -9.40 -19.36
N SER A 171 -18.61 -9.58 -18.13
CA SER A 171 -17.97 -10.89 -17.86
C SER A 171 -18.93 -12.06 -18.11
N GLU A 172 -20.11 -11.87 -17.70
CA GLU A 172 -21.09 -12.96 -17.89
C GLU A 172 -21.44 -13.14 -19.37
N ASN A 173 -21.58 -12.03 -19.98
CA ASN A 173 -21.91 -12.10 -21.41
C ASN A 173 -20.79 -12.81 -22.20
N LYS A 174 -19.59 -12.49 -21.90
CA LYS A 174 -18.47 -13.16 -22.60
C LYS A 174 -18.50 -14.67 -22.34
N ILE A 175 -18.76 -15.03 -21.13
CA ILE A 175 -18.80 -16.47 -20.81
C ILE A 175 -19.95 -17.15 -21.58
N GLN A 176 -21.07 -16.54 -21.64
CA GLN A 176 -22.21 -17.12 -22.38
C GLN A 176 -21.88 -17.31 -23.86
N GLN A 177 -21.25 -16.38 -24.43
CA GLN A 177 -20.91 -16.49 -25.86
C GLN A 177 -19.85 -17.58 -26.09
N GLN A 178 -19.06 -17.55 -25.08
CA GLN A 178 -18.05 -18.64 -25.19
C GLN A 178 -18.74 -20.01 -25.15
N SER A 179 -19.62 -20.18 -24.28
CA SER A 179 -20.33 -21.46 -24.18
C SER A 179 -21.06 -21.80 -25.48
N GLU A 180 -21.61 -20.78 -26.08
CA GLU A 180 -22.31 -21.04 -27.35
C GLU A 180 -21.32 -21.40 -28.46
N PHE A 181 -20.25 -20.72 -28.41
CA PHE A 181 -19.21 -20.99 -29.43
C PHE A 181 -18.67 -22.41 -29.24
N ASP A 182 -18.58 -22.80 -28.00
CA ASP A 182 -18.02 -24.15 -27.74
C ASP A 182 -18.99 -25.24 -28.19
N LYS A 183 -20.24 -24.95 -28.10
CA LYS A 183 -21.23 -25.95 -28.58
C LYS A 183 -21.07 -26.21 -30.08
N VAL A 184 -20.73 -25.18 -30.87
CA VAL A 184 -20.57 -25.34 -32.32
C VAL A 184 -19.29 -26.13 -32.63
N TYR A 185 -18.34 -26.13 -31.83
CA TYR A 185 -17.04 -26.75 -32.13
C TYR A 185 -16.92 -28.11 -31.44
N ARG A 186 -17.79 -28.40 -30.48
CA ARG A 186 -17.80 -29.72 -29.81
C ARG A 186 -18.51 -30.75 -30.69
N ASP A 187 -19.28 -30.32 -31.79
CA ASP A 187 -19.89 -31.29 -32.72
C ASP A 187 -18.96 -31.57 -33.91
#